data_AF-A0A4V2XHY7-F1
#
_entry.id   AF-A0A4V2XHY7-F1
#
_cell.length_a   1.000
_cell.length_b   1.000
_cell.length_c   1.000
_cell.angle_alpha   90.00
_cell.angle_beta   90.00
_cell.angle_gamma   90.00
#
_symmetry.space_group_name_H-M   'P 1'
#
loop_
_entity.id
_entity.type
_entity.pdbx_description
1 polymer ?
#
loop_
_entity_poly.entity_id
_entity_poly.type
_entity_poly.pdbx_seq_one_letter_code
_entity_poly.pdbx_strand_id
1 'polypeptide(L)'
;MTMTAPQVQAGPPDIGPLLAEYRATVIPATAEFLDNAITATRLRDRWRPYYFDAFRRYDLTVERSWREASGTDGRIDSGPPTADPRLTTPLTHFPVSIAHNNLDRLIEVLAVELGDRTAEHTEIHERLVDYAHMVSGLTKLMESLTD
;
A
#
# COMPACT_ATOMS: atom_id res chain seq x y z
N MET A 1 -25.62 9.65 -15.80
CA MET A 1 -24.40 10.44 -15.50
C MET A 1 -23.22 9.52 -15.66
N THR A 2 -22.41 9.72 -16.70
CA THR A 2 -21.19 8.94 -16.91
C THR A 2 -20.13 9.54 -15.99
N MET A 3 -19.79 8.84 -14.90
CA MET A 3 -18.64 9.21 -14.09
C MET A 3 -17.39 9.01 -14.94
N THR A 4 -16.81 10.11 -15.42
CA THR A 4 -15.50 10.11 -16.05
C THR A 4 -14.50 9.67 -14.99
N ALA A 5 -13.93 8.46 -15.16
CA ALA A 5 -12.86 7.99 -14.31
C ALA A 5 -11.73 9.02 -14.34
N PRO A 6 -11.10 9.34 -13.20
CA PRO A 6 -9.98 10.29 -13.16
C PRO A 6 -8.93 9.86 -14.18
N GLN A 7 -8.56 10.78 -15.08
CA GLN A 7 -7.48 10.57 -16.04
C GLN A 7 -6.16 10.52 -15.27
N VAL A 8 -5.76 9.32 -14.88
CA VAL A 8 -4.42 9.03 -14.37
C VAL A 8 -3.42 9.32 -15.50
N GLN A 9 -2.44 10.19 -15.23
CA GLN A 9 -1.42 10.62 -16.20
C GLN A 9 -0.67 9.41 -16.79
N ALA A 10 -0.43 9.46 -18.09
CA ALA A 10 0.39 8.48 -18.80
C ALA A 10 1.87 8.78 -18.51
N GLY A 11 2.47 8.01 -17.61
CA GLY A 11 3.86 8.13 -17.22
C GLY A 11 4.29 6.91 -16.39
N PRO A 12 5.61 6.68 -16.24
CA PRO A 12 6.09 5.66 -15.31
C PRO A 12 5.57 5.96 -13.90
N PRO A 13 5.30 4.93 -13.07
CA PRO A 13 4.87 5.13 -11.69
C PRO A 13 5.86 6.02 -10.94
N ASP A 14 5.38 7.10 -10.34
CA ASP A 14 6.16 7.99 -9.47
C ASP A 14 5.79 7.71 -8.01
N ILE A 15 6.78 7.28 -7.23
CA ILE A 15 6.60 6.94 -5.82
C ILE A 15 6.65 8.18 -4.90
N GLY A 16 7.26 9.28 -5.35
CA GLY A 16 7.57 10.44 -4.51
C GLY A 16 6.33 11.01 -3.80
N PRO A 17 5.24 11.33 -4.52
CA PRO A 17 4.00 11.81 -3.92
C PRO A 17 3.36 10.81 -2.95
N LEU A 18 3.41 9.50 -3.26
CA LEU A 18 2.86 8.47 -2.38
C LEU A 18 3.66 8.38 -1.08
N LEU A 19 4.99 8.37 -1.16
CA LEU A 19 5.87 8.33 0.01
C LEU A 19 5.70 9.56 0.91
N ALA A 20 5.55 10.74 0.31
CA ALA A 20 5.29 11.96 1.06
C ALA A 20 3.98 11.87 1.86
N GLU A 21 2.90 11.43 1.23
CA GLU A 21 1.60 11.23 1.88
C GLU A 21 1.66 10.13 2.95
N TYR A 22 2.35 9.02 2.66
CA TYR A 22 2.56 7.93 3.61
C TYR A 22 3.26 8.42 4.89
N ARG A 23 4.31 9.22 4.73
CA ARG A 23 5.05 9.83 5.86
C ARG A 23 4.20 10.84 6.64
N ALA A 24 3.34 11.59 5.96
CA ALA A 24 2.48 12.58 6.60
C ALA A 24 1.31 11.94 7.37
N THR A 25 0.78 10.82 6.88
CA THR A 25 -0.48 10.26 7.36
C THR A 25 -0.28 8.94 8.12
N VAL A 26 0.45 7.99 7.55
CA VAL A 26 0.55 6.61 8.09
C VAL A 26 1.56 6.53 9.21
N ILE A 27 2.76 7.07 9.05
CA ILE A 27 3.82 7.00 10.07
C ILE A 27 3.36 7.57 11.43
N PRO A 28 2.75 8.76 11.51
CA PRO A 28 2.29 9.30 12.79
C PRO A 28 1.16 8.47 13.40
N ALA A 29 0.21 7.98 12.59
CA ALA A 29 -0.87 7.13 13.08
C ALA A 29 -0.34 5.80 13.63
N THR A 30 0.66 5.20 12.98
CA THR A 30 1.34 4.00 13.47
C THR A 30 2.01 4.25 14.81
N ALA A 31 2.76 5.35 14.95
CA ALA A 31 3.42 5.70 16.20
C ALA A 31 2.40 5.90 17.34
N GLU A 32 1.36 6.69 17.10
CA GLU A 32 0.27 6.90 18.07
C GLU A 32 -0.41 5.58 18.48
N PHE A 33 -0.62 4.64 17.55
CA PHE A 33 -1.24 3.35 17.88
C PHE A 33 -0.32 2.47 18.73
N LEU A 34 0.96 2.36 18.35
CA LEU A 34 1.95 1.56 19.09
C LEU A 34 2.23 2.13 20.48
N ASP A 35 2.11 3.44 20.65
CA ASP A 35 2.21 4.13 21.94
C ASP A 35 0.89 4.11 22.75
N ASN A 36 -0.12 3.34 22.30
CA ASN A 36 -1.44 3.23 22.93
C ASN A 36 -2.25 4.55 23.00
N ALA A 37 -1.88 5.56 22.21
CA ALA A 37 -2.57 6.85 22.19
C ALA A 37 -3.86 6.83 21.36
N ILE A 38 -4.00 5.90 20.41
CA ILE A 38 -5.22 5.70 19.63
C ILE A 38 -5.66 4.24 19.61
N THR A 39 -6.95 4.03 19.35
CA THR A 39 -7.56 2.70 19.22
C THR A 39 -7.29 2.10 17.84
N ALA A 40 -7.50 0.78 17.70
CA ALA A 40 -7.40 0.13 16.40
C ALA A 40 -8.44 0.64 15.38
N THR A 41 -9.68 0.93 15.82
CA THR A 41 -10.68 1.63 14.99
C THR A 41 -10.14 2.96 14.48
N ARG A 42 -9.52 3.77 15.36
CA ARG A 42 -9.00 5.08 14.98
C ARG A 42 -7.80 4.98 14.03
N LEU A 43 -6.93 3.98 14.22
CA LEU A 43 -5.86 3.67 13.28
C LEU A 43 -6.44 3.37 11.88
N ARG A 44 -7.43 2.47 11.81
CA ARG A 44 -8.12 2.12 10.57
C ARG A 44 -8.75 3.34 9.90
N ASP A 45 -9.40 4.21 10.65
CA ASP A 45 -10.02 5.43 10.13
C ASP A 45 -9.01 6.39 9.50
N ARG A 46 -7.78 6.46 10.04
CA ARG A 46 -6.69 7.25 9.44
C ARG A 46 -6.07 6.57 8.22
N TRP A 47 -5.99 5.24 8.23
CA TRP A 47 -5.46 4.45 7.12
C TRP A 47 -6.34 4.48 5.87
N ARG A 48 -7.67 4.34 6.03
CA ARG A 48 -8.59 4.16 4.90
C ARG A 48 -8.56 5.28 3.86
N PRO A 49 -8.58 6.57 4.22
CA PRO A 49 -8.48 7.65 3.24
C PRO A 49 -7.19 7.56 2.42
N TYR A 50 -6.05 7.31 3.07
CA TYR A 50 -4.77 7.11 2.39
C TYR A 50 -4.83 5.93 1.41
N TYR A 51 -5.34 4.78 1.87
CA TYR A 51 -5.39 3.55 1.08
C TYR A 51 -6.30 3.66 -0.15
N PHE A 52 -7.53 4.14 0.04
CA PHE A 52 -8.54 4.22 -1.03
C PHE A 52 -8.39 5.42 -1.95
N ASP A 53 -7.57 6.42 -1.60
CA ASP A 53 -7.28 7.56 -2.46
C ASP A 53 -5.82 7.58 -2.97
N ALA A 54 -4.86 7.99 -2.12
CA ALA A 54 -3.48 8.20 -2.54
C ALA A 54 -2.83 6.91 -3.06
N PHE A 55 -2.89 5.82 -2.28
CA PHE A 55 -2.36 4.53 -2.71
C PHE A 55 -3.12 3.98 -3.92
N ARG A 56 -4.47 4.04 -3.91
CA ARG A 56 -5.26 3.51 -5.03
C ARG A 56 -4.93 4.19 -6.37
N ARG A 57 -4.67 5.50 -6.37
CA ARG A 57 -4.23 6.23 -7.58
C ARG A 57 -2.87 5.75 -8.08
N TYR A 58 -1.92 5.55 -7.18
CA TYR A 58 -0.62 4.98 -7.51
C TYR A 58 -0.73 3.54 -8.04
N ASP A 59 -1.50 2.68 -7.37
CA ASP A 59 -1.70 1.28 -7.75
C ASP A 59 -2.29 1.13 -9.16
N LEU A 60 -3.27 1.97 -9.51
CA LEU A 60 -3.83 2.02 -10.86
C LEU A 60 -2.81 2.46 -11.92
N THR A 61 -1.81 3.27 -11.54
CA THR A 61 -0.72 3.69 -12.43
C THR A 61 0.23 2.51 -12.69
N VAL A 62 0.58 1.76 -11.65
CA VAL A 62 1.39 0.53 -11.77
C VAL A 62 0.67 -0.51 -12.62
N GLU A 63 -0.62 -0.76 -12.36
CA GLU A 63 -1.43 -1.70 -13.12
C GLU A 63 -1.49 -1.33 -14.62
N ARG A 64 -1.69 -0.04 -14.91
CA ARG A 64 -1.70 0.44 -16.30
C ARG A 64 -0.34 0.27 -16.97
N SER A 65 0.74 0.66 -16.30
CA SER A 65 2.10 0.51 -16.83
C SER A 65 2.42 -0.96 -17.14
N TRP A 66 1.97 -1.88 -16.27
CA TRP A 66 2.06 -3.32 -16.54
C TRP A 66 1.29 -3.75 -17.79
N ARG A 67 0.01 -3.35 -17.92
CA ARG A 67 -0.83 -3.70 -19.08
C ARG A 67 -0.24 -3.16 -20.39
N GLU A 68 0.26 -1.92 -20.37
CA GLU A 68 0.90 -1.29 -21.53
C GLU A 68 2.19 -2.02 -21.95
N ALA A 69 3.03 -2.40 -20.99
CA ALA A 69 4.31 -3.06 -21.26
C ALA A 69 4.14 -4.52 -21.70
N SER A 70 3.21 -5.25 -21.08
CA SER A 70 2.94 -6.67 -21.38
C SER A 70 2.04 -6.87 -22.60
N GLY A 71 1.21 -5.89 -22.95
CA GLY A 71 0.16 -6.05 -23.95
C GLY A 71 -1.00 -6.92 -23.48
N THR A 72 -1.02 -7.33 -22.21
CA THR A 72 -2.10 -8.15 -21.63
C THR A 72 -3.33 -7.28 -21.34
N ASP A 73 -4.51 -7.85 -21.58
CA ASP A 73 -5.79 -7.28 -21.13
C ASP A 73 -6.10 -7.64 -19.66
N GLY A 74 -5.19 -8.37 -18.99
CA GLY A 74 -5.34 -8.88 -17.63
C GLY A 74 -5.76 -10.34 -17.55
N ARG A 75 -5.79 -11.06 -18.68
CA ARG A 75 -6.00 -12.51 -18.70
C ARG A 75 -4.71 -13.25 -18.34
N ILE A 76 -4.87 -14.49 -17.86
CA ILE A 76 -3.73 -15.38 -17.60
C ILE A 76 -3.14 -15.76 -18.96
N ASP A 77 -1.92 -15.28 -19.21
CA ASP A 77 -1.17 -15.63 -20.42
C ASP A 77 -0.64 -17.06 -20.33
N SER A 78 -0.63 -17.76 -21.47
CA SER A 78 -0.03 -19.08 -21.60
C SER A 78 1.41 -18.97 -22.11
N GLY A 79 2.31 -19.76 -21.53
CA GLY A 79 3.71 -19.84 -21.96
C GLY A 79 4.71 -19.54 -20.85
N PRO A 80 6.01 -19.73 -21.13
CA PRO A 80 7.07 -19.42 -20.17
C PRO A 80 7.17 -17.90 -19.96
N PRO A 81 7.55 -17.44 -18.74
CA PRO A 81 7.79 -16.02 -18.51
C PRO A 81 8.92 -15.53 -19.43
N THR A 82 8.65 -14.48 -20.19
CA THR A 82 9.66 -13.85 -21.06
C THR A 82 10.25 -12.66 -20.32
N ALA A 83 11.58 -12.63 -20.17
CA ALA A 83 12.28 -11.49 -19.62
C ALA A 83 12.27 -10.34 -20.64
N ASP A 84 11.24 -9.50 -20.60
CA ASP A 84 11.11 -8.30 -21.43
C ASP A 84 11.55 -7.06 -20.63
N PRO A 85 12.59 -6.32 -21.07
CA PRO A 85 13.05 -5.10 -20.40
C PRO A 85 11.96 -4.03 -20.22
N ARG A 86 10.90 -4.04 -21.04
CA ARG A 86 9.76 -3.12 -20.88
C ARG A 86 9.01 -3.36 -19.58
N LEU A 87 9.10 -4.56 -19.01
CA LEU A 87 8.45 -4.92 -17.74
C LEU A 87 9.27 -4.50 -16.52
N THR A 88 10.54 -4.10 -16.67
CA THR A 88 11.43 -3.80 -15.55
C THR A 88 10.86 -2.76 -14.60
N THR A 89 10.37 -1.63 -15.12
CA THR A 89 9.78 -0.57 -14.29
C THR A 89 8.54 -1.07 -13.55
N PRO A 90 7.43 -1.52 -14.19
CA PRO A 90 6.24 -1.95 -13.44
C PRO A 90 6.52 -3.10 -12.46
N LEU A 91 7.40 -4.05 -12.82
CA LEU A 91 7.80 -5.14 -11.91
C LEU A 91 8.52 -4.64 -10.66
N THR A 92 9.31 -3.56 -10.77
CA THR A 92 10.02 -2.95 -9.65
C THR A 92 9.05 -2.27 -8.66
N HIS A 93 7.90 -1.80 -9.14
CA HIS A 93 6.89 -1.14 -8.32
C HIS A 93 5.83 -2.10 -7.72
N PHE A 94 5.63 -3.29 -8.27
CA PHE A 94 4.67 -4.28 -7.74
C PHE A 94 4.82 -4.64 -6.26
N PRO A 95 6.05 -4.80 -5.72
CA PRO A 95 6.23 -5.05 -4.29
C PRO A 95 5.56 -3.99 -3.40
N VAL A 96 5.47 -2.73 -3.85
CA VAL A 96 4.80 -1.66 -3.11
C VAL A 96 3.30 -1.93 -3.01
N SER A 97 2.64 -2.30 -4.12
CA SER A 97 1.21 -2.66 -4.13
C SER A 97 0.91 -3.86 -3.24
N ILE A 98 1.76 -4.90 -3.29
CA ILE A 98 1.61 -6.10 -2.47
C ILE A 98 1.74 -5.75 -0.98
N ALA A 99 2.76 -4.97 -0.62
CA ALA A 99 3.00 -4.58 0.77
C ALA A 99 1.85 -3.72 1.34
N HIS A 100 1.31 -2.78 0.57
CA HIS A 100 0.13 -2.00 0.97
C HIS A 100 -1.11 -2.89 1.19
N ASN A 101 -1.39 -3.82 0.27
CA ASN A 101 -2.53 -4.74 0.41
C ASN A 101 -2.41 -5.65 1.63
N ASN A 102 -1.19 -6.07 1.96
CA ASN A 102 -0.95 -6.86 3.16
C ASN A 102 -1.09 -6.02 4.43
N LEU A 103 -0.62 -4.76 4.41
CA LEU A 103 -0.75 -3.84 5.53
C LEU A 103 -2.22 -3.52 5.81
N ASP A 104 -3.00 -3.29 4.76
CA ASP A 104 -4.46 -3.10 4.86
C ASP A 104 -5.14 -4.27 5.57
N ARG A 105 -4.85 -5.51 5.14
CA ARG A 105 -5.38 -6.72 5.79
C ARG A 105 -5.01 -6.79 7.25
N LEU A 106 -3.76 -6.47 7.61
CA LEU A 106 -3.32 -6.50 9.00
C LEU A 106 -4.04 -5.43 9.85
N ILE A 107 -4.22 -4.22 9.32
CA ILE A 107 -4.97 -3.15 10.01
C ILE A 107 -6.43 -3.56 10.19
N GLU A 108 -7.06 -4.17 9.20
CA GLU A 108 -8.44 -4.67 9.31
C GLU A 108 -8.56 -5.79 10.36
N VAL A 109 -7.60 -6.71 10.44
CA VAL A 109 -7.55 -7.74 11.49
C VAL A 109 -7.44 -7.10 12.87
N LEU A 110 -6.50 -6.16 13.05
CA LEU A 110 -6.33 -5.44 14.33
C LEU A 110 -7.61 -4.69 14.73
N ALA A 111 -8.28 -4.04 13.76
CA ALA A 111 -9.52 -3.32 14.02
C ALA A 111 -10.67 -4.26 14.43
N VAL A 112 -10.79 -5.45 13.82
CA VAL A 112 -11.80 -6.44 14.21
C VAL A 112 -11.54 -7.00 15.61
N GLU A 113 -10.28 -7.26 15.93
CA GLU A 113 -9.92 -7.93 17.20
C GLU A 113 -9.92 -6.98 18.40
N LEU A 114 -9.41 -5.77 18.21
CA LEU A 114 -9.28 -4.79 19.28
C LEU A 114 -10.49 -3.85 19.34
N GLY A 115 -11.10 -3.53 18.19
CA GLY A 115 -12.17 -2.53 18.10
C GLY A 115 -11.72 -1.18 18.66
N ASP A 116 -12.49 -0.67 19.63
CA ASP A 116 -12.20 0.59 20.31
C ASP A 116 -11.17 0.46 21.45
N ARG A 117 -10.35 -0.59 21.43
CA ARG A 117 -9.22 -0.78 22.36
C ARG A 117 -7.89 -0.39 21.73
N THR A 118 -6.92 -0.09 22.58
CA THR A 118 -5.53 0.24 22.27
C THR A 118 -4.68 -1.01 22.06
N ALA A 119 -3.46 -0.84 21.54
CA ALA A 119 -2.55 -1.94 21.18
C ALA A 119 -2.20 -2.86 22.37
N GLU A 120 -2.08 -2.33 23.59
CA GLU A 120 -1.80 -3.08 24.82
C GLU A 120 -2.82 -4.18 25.14
N HIS A 121 -4.02 -4.09 24.57
CA HIS A 121 -5.09 -5.06 24.76
C HIS A 121 -4.99 -6.25 23.77
N THR A 122 -3.93 -6.31 22.95
CA THR A 122 -3.68 -7.45 22.09
C THR A 122 -3.31 -8.69 22.89
N GLU A 123 -3.91 -9.82 22.56
CA GLU A 123 -3.52 -11.12 23.11
C GLU A 123 -2.30 -11.70 22.37
N ILE A 124 -2.06 -11.25 21.14
CA ILE A 124 -0.96 -11.71 20.28
C ILE A 124 -0.01 -10.53 20.03
N HIS A 125 1.06 -10.48 20.81
CA HIS A 125 2.03 -9.38 20.77
C HIS A 125 2.82 -9.36 19.46
N GLU A 126 3.05 -10.53 18.87
CA GLU A 126 3.72 -10.70 17.58
C GLU A 126 3.03 -9.90 16.47
N ARG A 127 1.72 -9.68 16.54
CA ARG A 127 1.00 -8.86 15.54
C ARG A 127 1.40 -7.40 15.56
N LEU A 128 1.72 -6.85 16.73
CA LEU A 128 2.21 -5.47 16.83
C LEU A 128 3.62 -5.36 16.26
N VAL A 129 4.44 -6.39 16.48
CA VAL A 129 5.79 -6.50 15.92
C VAL A 129 5.71 -6.60 14.39
N ASP A 130 4.87 -7.50 13.87
CA ASP A 130 4.64 -7.64 12.42
C ASP A 130 4.12 -6.33 11.81
N TYR A 131 3.17 -5.67 12.46
CA TYR A 131 2.65 -4.38 12.02
C TYR A 131 3.73 -3.30 11.93
N ALA A 132 4.53 -3.13 12.99
CA ALA A 132 5.64 -2.19 13.01
C ALA A 132 6.69 -2.50 11.93
N HIS A 133 7.02 -3.79 11.75
CA HIS A 133 7.95 -4.24 10.71
C HIS A 133 7.42 -3.98 9.31
N MET A 134 6.14 -4.22 9.05
CA MET A 134 5.53 -3.95 7.75
C MET A 134 5.55 -2.46 7.41
N VAL A 135 5.25 -1.59 8.38
CA VAL A 135 5.31 -0.13 8.18
C VAL A 135 6.74 0.34 7.89
N SER A 136 7.71 -0.13 8.68
CA SER A 136 9.12 0.21 8.47
C SER A 136 9.65 -0.35 7.13
N GLY A 137 9.30 -1.59 6.80
CA GLY A 137 9.70 -2.25 5.56
C GLY A 137 9.11 -1.58 4.33
N LEU A 138 7.84 -1.22 4.38
CA LEU A 138 7.18 -0.47 3.31
C LEU A 138 7.81 0.91 3.10
N THR A 139 8.16 1.61 4.19
CA THR A 139 8.87 2.89 4.11
C THR A 139 10.18 2.75 3.34
N LYS A 140 11.02 1.79 3.73
CA LYS A 140 12.32 1.52 3.09
C LYS A 140 12.17 1.11 1.62
N LEU A 141 11.15 0.30 1.33
CA LEU A 141 10.86 -0.13 -0.03
C LEU A 141 10.48 1.07 -0.91
N MET A 142 9.63 1.98 -0.43
CA MET A 142 9.26 3.17 -1.19
C MET A 142 10.43 4.16 -1.33
N GLU A 143 11.27 4.30 -0.30
CA GLU A 143 12.52 5.08 -0.35
C GLU A 143 13.51 4.53 -1.38
N SER A 144 13.59 3.20 -1.55
CA SER A 144 14.49 2.62 -2.57
C SER A 144 14.07 2.90 -4.01
N LEU A 145 12.89 3.51 -4.21
CA LEU A 145 12.32 3.82 -5.52
C LEU A 145 12.27 5.34 -5.80
N THR A 146 12.77 6.18 -4.88
CA THR A 146 12.81 7.64 -5.08
C THR A 146 14.06 8.15 -5.83
N ASP A 147 14.99 7.26 -6.18
CA ASP A 147 16.25 7.59 -6.88
C ASP A 147 16.16 7.36 -8.41
#